data_AF-A0A960PJ43-F1
#
_entry.id   AF-A0A960PJ43-F1
#
_cell.length_a   1.000
_cell.length_b   1.000
_cell.length_c   1.000
_cell.angle_alpha   90.00
_cell.angle_beta   90.00
_cell.angle_gamma   90.00
#
_symmetry.space_group_name_H-M   'P 1'
#
loop_
_entity.id
_entity.type
_entity.pdbx_description
1 polymer ?
#
loop_
_entity_poly.entity_id
_entity_poly.type
_entity_poly.pdbx_seq_one_letter_code
_entity_poly.pdbx_strand_id
1 'polypeptide(L)'
;MNAIGVVAPSPVPFREGGAERLWNSLVVELRSRGIPVDLLKAPIRERTLAQLLAGYATFAEWDLSHFDQVITGKYPAWAIEHPNHRLWMLHPLRGLYDRYPGSLPAQLPRMLDADLHAAAGLPGRLAEG
;
A
#
# COMPACT_ATOMS: atom_id res chain seq x y z
N MET A 1 -23.61 9.54 8.80
CA MET A 1 -22.72 8.85 9.77
C MET A 1 -21.38 8.76 9.08
N ASN A 2 -20.31 9.26 9.71
CA ASN A 2 -19.00 9.35 9.09
C ASN A 2 -18.26 8.01 9.22
N ALA A 3 -18.08 7.27 8.14
CA ALA A 3 -17.38 5.99 8.12
C ALA A 3 -15.91 6.17 7.68
N ILE A 4 -15.00 5.57 8.43
CA ILE A 4 -13.56 5.56 8.12
C ILE A 4 -13.15 4.20 7.56
N GLY A 5 -12.45 4.18 6.43
CA GLY A 5 -11.78 2.99 5.91
C GLY A 5 -10.31 2.98 6.30
N VAL A 6 -9.88 2.08 7.18
CA VAL A 6 -8.45 1.80 7.38
C VAL A 6 -8.04 0.73 6.38
N VAL A 7 -7.06 1.02 5.54
CA VAL A 7 -6.67 0.13 4.45
C VAL A 7 -5.20 -0.25 4.55
N ALA A 8 -4.92 -1.54 4.47
CA ALA A 8 -3.59 -2.09 4.67
C ALA A 8 -3.27 -3.29 3.77
N PRO A 9 -2.00 -3.47 3.35
CA PRO A 9 -1.58 -4.73 2.76
C PRO A 9 -1.56 -5.85 3.80
N SER A 10 -1.78 -7.09 3.35
CA SER A 10 -1.58 -8.31 4.12
C SER A 10 -0.41 -9.09 3.49
N PRO A 11 0.70 -9.31 4.19
CA PRO A 11 1.85 -10.00 3.60
C PRO A 11 1.50 -11.45 3.23
N VAL A 12 2.15 -11.97 2.17
CA VAL A 12 2.05 -13.39 1.78
C VAL A 12 3.44 -14.04 1.83
N PRO A 13 3.67 -15.05 2.70
CA PRO A 13 2.70 -15.66 3.62
C PRO A 13 2.25 -14.72 4.74
N PHE A 14 1.05 -14.97 5.27
CA PHE A 14 0.49 -14.17 6.36
C PHE A 14 1.39 -14.22 7.59
N ARG A 15 1.67 -13.04 8.14
CA ARG A 15 2.52 -12.81 9.30
C ARG A 15 1.95 -11.62 10.05
N GLU A 16 1.91 -11.71 11.37
CA GLU A 16 1.65 -10.55 12.21
C GLU A 16 2.96 -9.87 12.60
N GLY A 17 2.98 -8.54 12.49
CA GLY A 17 4.08 -7.70 12.92
C GLY A 17 3.59 -6.39 13.54
N GLY A 18 4.50 -5.42 13.66
CA GLY A 18 4.19 -4.12 14.25
C GLY A 18 3.11 -3.35 13.49
N ALA A 19 3.08 -3.47 12.16
CA ALA A 19 2.08 -2.80 11.32
C ALA A 19 0.67 -3.39 11.56
N GLU A 20 0.55 -4.71 11.61
CA GLU A 20 -0.71 -5.41 11.89
C GLU A 20 -1.26 -5.04 13.27
N ARG A 21 -0.39 -4.99 14.29
CA ARG A 21 -0.77 -4.55 15.63
C ARG A 21 -1.25 -3.10 15.63
N LEU A 22 -0.55 -2.21 14.91
CA LEU A 22 -0.94 -0.80 14.80
C LEU A 22 -2.33 -0.66 14.19
N TRP A 23 -2.62 -1.31 13.06
CA TRP A 23 -3.92 -1.20 12.40
C TRP A 23 -5.05 -1.77 13.27
N ASN A 24 -4.81 -2.92 13.90
CA ASN A 24 -5.78 -3.54 14.79
C ASN A 24 -6.08 -2.62 15.99
N SER A 25 -5.05 -2.06 16.63
CA SER A 25 -5.23 -1.12 17.74
C SER A 25 -5.94 0.16 17.30
N LEU A 26 -5.62 0.72 16.12
CA LEU A 26 -6.30 1.90 15.59
C LEU A 26 -7.81 1.67 15.44
N VAL A 27 -8.19 0.52 14.87
CA VAL A 27 -9.60 0.15 14.68
C VAL A 27 -10.31 0.00 16.02
N VAL A 28 -9.68 -0.67 16.99
CA VAL A 28 -10.23 -0.82 18.35
C VAL A 28 -10.44 0.54 19.01
N GLU A 29 -9.44 1.41 18.96
CA GLU A 29 -9.49 2.74 19.60
C GLU A 29 -10.55 3.65 18.96
N LEU A 30 -10.66 3.66 17.63
CA LEU A 30 -11.70 4.43 16.92
C LEU A 30 -13.10 3.91 17.26
N ARG A 31 -13.30 2.58 17.24
CA ARG A 31 -14.59 1.96 17.60
C ARG A 31 -14.97 2.27 19.05
N SER A 32 -14.01 2.25 19.98
CA SER A 32 -14.25 2.58 21.39
C SER A 32 -14.79 4.00 21.61
N ARG A 33 -14.53 4.90 20.66
CA ARG A 33 -15.00 6.30 20.65
C ARG A 33 -16.32 6.49 19.89
N GLY A 34 -16.97 5.40 19.46
CA GLY A 34 -18.20 5.44 18.69
C GLY A 34 -18.01 5.82 17.22
N ILE A 35 -16.78 5.78 16.70
CA ILE A 35 -16.48 6.09 15.30
C ILE A 35 -16.67 4.83 14.45
N PRO A 36 -17.57 4.83 13.44
CA PRO A 36 -17.68 3.73 12.49
C PRO A 36 -16.39 3.59 11.68
N VAL A 37 -15.75 2.42 11.77
CA VAL A 37 -14.50 2.14 11.05
C VAL A 37 -14.41 0.68 10.65
N ASP A 38 -13.88 0.44 9.45
CA ASP A 38 -13.58 -0.88 8.93
C ASP A 38 -12.12 -1.02 8.53
N LEU A 39 -11.57 -2.22 8.73
CA LEU A 39 -10.23 -2.59 8.31
C LEU A 39 -10.31 -3.44 7.05
N LEU A 40 -9.85 -2.89 5.94
CA LEU A 40 -9.80 -3.56 4.65
C LEU A 40 -8.36 -4.00 4.35
N LYS A 41 -8.18 -5.26 3.96
CA LYS A 41 -6.87 -5.79 3.63
C LYS A 41 -6.85 -6.53 2.30
N ALA A 42 -5.81 -6.29 1.51
CA ALA A 42 -5.52 -7.05 0.31
C ALA A 42 -4.26 -7.90 0.51
N PRO A 43 -4.23 -9.19 0.11
CA PRO A 43 -3.00 -9.98 0.13
C PRO A 43 -1.99 -9.46 -0.90
N ILE A 44 -0.76 -9.18 -0.47
CA ILE A 44 0.30 -8.64 -1.33
C ILE A 44 1.51 -9.58 -1.35
N ARG A 45 2.02 -9.82 -2.56
CA ARG A 45 3.33 -10.42 -2.80
C ARG A 45 4.28 -9.30 -3.23
N GLU A 46 5.48 -9.28 -2.70
CA GLU A 46 6.46 -8.20 -2.93
C GLU A 46 7.88 -8.74 -3.20
N ARG A 47 7.99 -9.97 -3.71
CA ARG A 47 9.31 -10.61 -3.94
C ARG A 47 9.98 -10.16 -5.23
N THR A 48 9.19 -9.64 -6.16
CA THR A 48 9.66 -9.11 -7.45
C THR A 48 9.02 -7.75 -7.72
N LEU A 49 9.64 -6.95 -8.58
CA LEU A 49 9.09 -5.66 -9.00
C LEU A 49 7.68 -5.81 -9.59
N ALA A 50 7.46 -6.79 -10.48
CA ALA A 50 6.15 -7.05 -11.07
C ALA A 50 5.07 -7.38 -10.02
N GLN A 51 5.40 -8.16 -8.99
CA GLN A 51 4.45 -8.44 -7.90
C GLN A 51 4.12 -7.21 -7.08
N LEU A 52 5.13 -6.38 -6.78
CA LEU A 52 4.95 -5.12 -6.09
C LEU A 52 4.03 -4.18 -6.89
N LEU A 53 4.31 -4.02 -8.18
CA LEU A 53 3.53 -3.20 -9.12
C LEU A 53 2.08 -3.68 -9.26
N ALA A 54 1.85 -5.00 -9.34
CA ALA A 54 0.50 -5.56 -9.29
C ALA A 54 -0.25 -5.22 -7.99
N GLY A 55 0.48 -5.13 -6.87
CA GLY A 55 -0.07 -4.67 -5.61
C GLY A 55 -0.48 -3.19 -5.63
N TYR A 56 0.34 -2.33 -6.23
CA TYR A 56 -0.01 -0.92 -6.46
C TYR A 56 -1.25 -0.78 -7.34
N ALA A 57 -1.28 -1.50 -8.47
CA ALA A 57 -2.44 -1.55 -9.37
C ALA A 57 -3.72 -1.95 -8.64
N THR A 58 -3.66 -3.02 -7.84
CA THR A 58 -4.79 -3.50 -7.04
C THR A 58 -5.39 -2.40 -6.17
N PHE A 59 -4.54 -1.67 -5.43
CA PHE A 59 -5.02 -0.61 -4.53
C PHE A 59 -5.44 0.67 -5.26
N ALA A 60 -4.83 0.99 -6.40
CA ALA A 60 -5.24 2.12 -7.22
C ALA A 60 -6.64 1.95 -7.83
N GLU A 61 -7.09 0.71 -8.02
CA GLU A 61 -8.42 0.38 -8.54
C GLU A 61 -9.52 0.33 -7.47
N TRP A 62 -9.17 0.41 -6.18
CA TRP A 62 -10.17 0.33 -5.11
C TRP A 62 -11.03 1.60 -5.05
N ASP A 63 -12.31 1.46 -5.38
CA ASP A 63 -13.32 2.49 -5.13
C ASP A 63 -13.81 2.44 -3.67
N LEU A 64 -13.36 3.42 -2.89
CA LEU A 64 -13.70 3.60 -1.49
C LEU A 64 -14.54 4.86 -1.25
N SER A 65 -15.22 5.37 -2.29
CA SER A 65 -16.06 6.58 -2.22
C SER A 65 -17.22 6.52 -1.23
N HIS A 66 -17.55 5.32 -0.74
CA HIS A 66 -18.55 5.10 0.31
C HIS A 66 -18.04 5.38 1.73
N PHE A 67 -16.73 5.62 1.90
CA PHE A 67 -16.15 6.12 3.15
C PHE A 67 -16.01 7.65 3.10
N ASP A 68 -16.12 8.31 4.24
CA ASP A 68 -15.86 9.76 4.34
C ASP A 68 -14.36 10.07 4.46
N GLN A 69 -13.58 9.08 4.89
CA GLN A 69 -12.13 9.17 5.03
C GLN A 69 -11.48 7.80 4.84
N VAL A 70 -10.34 7.79 4.15
CA VAL A 70 -9.46 6.62 4.06
C VAL A 70 -8.17 6.90 4.82
N ILE A 71 -7.73 5.95 5.63
CA ILE A 71 -6.42 5.96 6.31
C ILE A 71 -5.59 4.80 5.76
N THR A 72 -4.41 5.08 5.23
CA THR A 72 -3.42 4.05 4.87
C THR A 72 -2.14 4.27 5.65
N GLY A 73 -1.29 3.25 5.74
CA GLY A 73 0.01 3.43 6.41
C GLY A 73 1.21 2.73 5.77
N LYS A 74 0.99 1.79 4.85
CA LYS A 74 2.08 1.04 4.22
C LYS A 74 1.81 0.87 2.73
N TYR A 75 2.86 0.95 1.94
CA TYR A 75 2.82 0.55 0.54
C TYR A 75 2.35 -0.92 0.42
N PRO A 76 1.65 -1.31 -0.66
CA PRO A 76 1.14 -0.45 -1.74
C PRO A 76 -0.20 0.26 -1.44
N ALA A 77 -0.79 0.11 -0.25
CA ALA A 77 -2.14 0.62 0.03
C ALA A 77 -2.32 2.14 -0.15
N TRP A 78 -1.25 2.92 -0.02
CA TRP A 78 -1.26 4.36 -0.29
C TRP A 78 -1.55 4.76 -1.75
N ALA A 79 -1.65 3.80 -2.68
CA ALA A 79 -2.01 4.05 -4.07
C ALA A 79 -3.51 4.31 -4.27
N ILE A 80 -4.31 4.08 -3.23
CA ILE A 80 -5.72 4.45 -3.22
C ILE A 80 -5.87 5.96 -3.42
N GLU A 81 -6.79 6.34 -4.29
CA GLU A 81 -7.20 7.72 -4.45
C GLU A 81 -8.53 7.96 -3.74
N HIS A 82 -8.53 8.90 -2.80
CA HIS A 82 -9.73 9.28 -2.07
C HIS A 82 -9.67 10.78 -1.75
N PRO A 83 -10.76 11.56 -1.90
CA PRO A 83 -10.75 13.02 -1.68
C PRO A 83 -10.32 13.42 -0.26
N ASN A 84 -10.52 12.52 0.71
CA ASN A 84 -10.02 12.67 2.08
C ASN A 84 -9.16 11.45 2.44
N HIS A 85 -7.95 11.39 1.90
CA HIS A 85 -6.97 10.33 2.18
C HIS A 85 -5.92 10.81 3.20
N ARG A 86 -5.78 10.09 4.31
CA ARG A 86 -4.77 10.34 5.34
C ARG A 86 -3.73 9.23 5.33
N LEU A 87 -2.52 9.57 4.88
CA LEU A 87 -1.39 8.66 4.91
C LEU A 87 -0.63 8.78 6.25
N TRP A 88 -0.73 7.76 7.08
CA TRP A 88 0.08 7.57 8.28
C TRP A 88 1.29 6.71 7.93
N MET A 89 2.24 7.28 7.20
CA MET A 89 3.38 6.55 6.64
C MET A 89 4.20 5.84 7.72
N LEU A 90 4.08 4.51 7.81
CA LEU A 90 4.89 3.64 8.67
C LEU A 90 6.32 3.56 8.12
N HIS A 91 6.45 3.04 6.90
CA HIS A 91 7.70 3.01 6.16
C HIS A 91 7.42 2.74 4.66
N PRO A 92 8.27 3.26 3.75
CA PRO A 92 8.34 2.80 2.36
C PRO A 92 8.86 1.36 2.29
N LEU A 93 9.26 0.87 1.11
CA LEU A 93 9.82 -0.48 0.89
C LEU A 93 11.17 -0.69 1.62
N ARG A 94 11.10 -0.76 2.95
CA ARG A 94 12.23 -0.77 3.88
C ARG A 94 13.13 -1.96 3.69
N GLY A 95 12.54 -3.12 3.47
CA GLY A 95 13.31 -4.33 3.18
C GLY A 95 14.21 -4.22 1.95
N LEU A 96 13.87 -3.36 0.98
CA LEU A 96 14.72 -3.12 -0.19
C LEU A 96 15.91 -2.23 0.16
N TYR A 97 15.68 -1.04 0.73
CA TYR A 97 16.80 -0.11 0.99
C TYR A 97 17.65 -0.52 2.19
N ASP A 98 17.08 -1.12 3.25
CA ASP A 98 17.86 -1.64 4.40
C ASP A 98 18.78 -2.79 3.99
N ARG A 99 18.41 -3.53 2.95
CA ARG A 99 19.18 -4.69 2.45
C ARG A 99 19.72 -4.47 1.05
N TYR A 100 19.82 -3.23 0.60
CA TYR A 100 20.35 -2.93 -0.72
C TYR A 100 21.85 -3.27 -0.72
N PRO A 101 22.31 -4.18 -1.58
CA PRO A 101 23.73 -4.54 -1.62
C PRO A 101 24.57 -3.32 -2.04
N GLY A 102 25.55 -2.95 -1.22
CA GLY A 102 26.43 -1.80 -1.52
C GLY A 102 27.27 -1.96 -2.79
N SER A 103 27.35 -3.17 -3.34
CA SER A 103 28.01 -3.46 -4.62
C SER A 103 27.13 -3.14 -5.85
N LEU A 104 25.83 -2.91 -5.66
CA LEU A 104 24.92 -2.54 -6.74
C LEU A 104 24.91 -1.02 -6.97
N PRO A 105 24.71 -0.57 -8.23
CA PRO A 105 24.69 0.85 -8.55
C PRO A 105 23.50 1.57 -7.92
N ALA A 106 23.72 2.74 -7.34
CA ALA A 106 22.66 3.59 -6.80
C ALA A 106 21.82 4.28 -7.91
N GLN A 107 22.36 4.39 -9.13
CA GLN A 107 21.63 4.89 -10.28
C GLN A 107 20.91 3.74 -10.98
N LEU A 108 19.67 3.99 -11.40
CA LEU A 108 18.91 3.05 -12.22
C LEU A 108 19.63 2.85 -13.56
N PRO A 109 19.94 1.61 -13.98
CA PRO A 109 20.36 1.35 -15.34
C PRO A 109 19.23 1.77 -16.31
N ARG A 110 19.58 2.44 -17.41
CA ARG A 110 18.62 2.85 -18.47
C ARG A 110 17.73 1.71 -18.98
N MET A 111 18.15 0.46 -18.80
CA MET A 111 17.39 -0.73 -19.18
C MET A 111 16.16 -1.04 -18.32
N LEU A 112 16.02 -0.45 -17.12
CA LEU A 112 14.82 -0.65 -16.29
C LEU A 112 13.53 -0.11 -16.96
N ASP A 113 13.66 0.72 -18.00
CA ASP A 113 12.54 1.14 -18.85
C ASP A 113 11.82 -0.06 -19.48
N ALA A 114 12.53 -1.12 -19.86
CA ALA A 114 11.93 -2.29 -20.52
C ALA A 114 11.14 -3.18 -19.53
N ASP A 115 11.68 -3.41 -18.34
CA ASP A 115 10.98 -4.15 -17.27
C ASP A 115 9.83 -3.32 -16.67
N LEU A 116 9.99 -1.99 -16.59
CA LEU A 116 8.90 -1.07 -16.26
C LEU A 116 7.83 -1.10 -17.34
N HIS A 117 8.17 -1.05 -18.63
CA HIS A 117 7.19 -1.14 -19.73
C HIS A 117 6.50 -2.50 -19.82
N ALA A 118 7.22 -3.60 -19.56
CA ALA A 118 6.65 -4.95 -19.51
C ALA A 118 5.77 -5.16 -18.27
N ALA A 119 6.13 -4.55 -17.13
CA ALA A 119 5.30 -4.52 -15.94
C ALA A 119 4.19 -3.45 -15.98
N ALA A 120 4.28 -2.47 -16.88
CA ALA A 120 3.33 -1.39 -17.12
C ALA A 120 2.08 -1.83 -17.89
N GLY A 121 1.74 -3.12 -17.88
CA GLY A 121 0.32 -3.52 -17.80
C GLY A 121 -0.38 -3.03 -16.53
N LEU A 122 0.09 -1.91 -15.96
CA LEU A 122 -0.48 -1.18 -14.86
C LEU A 122 -1.74 -0.49 -15.40
N PRO A 123 -2.88 -0.63 -14.72
CA PRO A 123 -4.13 0.02 -15.12
C PRO A 123 -3.94 1.54 -15.19
N GLY A 124 -4.65 2.15 -16.14
CA GLY A 124 -4.39 3.48 -16.72
C GLY A 124 -3.82 4.56 -15.79
N ARG A 125 -4.32 4.69 -14.55
CA ARG A 125 -3.96 5.79 -13.65
C ARG A 125 -2.52 5.76 -13.11
N LEU A 126 -1.85 4.61 -13.11
CA LEU A 126 -0.42 4.50 -12.75
C LEU A 126 0.52 4.65 -13.95
N ALA A 127 -0.02 4.75 -15.17
CA ALA A 127 0.75 4.88 -16.41
C ALA A 127 0.94 6.34 -16.86
N GLU A 128 0.21 7.30 -16.28
CA GLU A 128 0.23 8.74 -16.65
C GLU A 128 1.15 9.62 -15.78
N GLY A 129 2.03 9.00 -14.96
CA GLY A 129 2.95 9.68 -14.04
C GLY A 129 4.24 10.18 -14.68
#